data_AF-B8IKG8-F1
#
_entry.id   AF-B8IKG8-F1
#
_cell.length_a   1.000
_cell.length_b   1.000
_cell.length_c   1.000
_cell.angle_alpha   90.00
_cell.angle_beta   90.00
_cell.angle_gamma   90.00
#
_symmetry.space_group_name_H-M   'P 1'
#
loop_
_entity.id
_entity.type
_entity.pdbx_description
1 polymer ?
#
loop_
_entity_poly.entity_id
_entity_poly.type
_entity_poly.pdbx_seq_one_letter_code
_entity_poly.pdbx_strand_id
1 'polypeptide(L)'
;MAATCLDDAVLFENRDWVLSEEGLEHRGTGYFIARGTVAAKRPDGYWDWPLHLSEKAWCGVRSFREAFLAALAAYGIVPDSKLTLSFALGFGTRLPGPETDGFVPLADLVRLTPPAPRKVAVRAPRALAVGA
;
A
#
# COMPACT_ATOMS: atom_id res chain seq x y z
N MET A 1 27.65 -38.19 -14.94
CA MET A 1 26.53 -37.96 -13.99
C MET A 1 25.90 -36.64 -14.37
N ALA A 2 24.80 -36.68 -15.12
CA ALA A 2 24.02 -35.50 -15.46
C ALA A 2 23.19 -35.14 -14.22
N ALA A 3 23.41 -33.95 -13.67
CA ALA A 3 22.48 -33.38 -12.70
C ALA A 3 21.21 -33.05 -13.48
N THR A 4 20.13 -33.76 -13.19
CA THR A 4 18.78 -33.33 -13.52
C THR A 4 18.57 -32.04 -12.75
N CYS A 5 18.86 -30.90 -13.37
CA CYS A 5 18.27 -29.64 -12.95
C CYS A 5 16.78 -29.86 -13.11
N LEU A 6 16.10 -30.18 -12.01
CA LEU A 6 14.65 -30.18 -11.96
C LEU A 6 14.25 -28.78 -12.42
N ASP A 7 13.85 -28.67 -13.68
CA ASP A 7 13.13 -27.53 -14.22
C ASP A 7 11.80 -27.49 -13.46
N ASP A 8 11.84 -27.06 -12.19
CA ASP A 8 10.63 -26.77 -11.43
C ASP A 8 9.95 -25.65 -12.21
N ALA A 9 8.85 -26.00 -12.88
CA ALA A 9 8.25 -25.15 -13.89
C ALA A 9 7.94 -23.79 -13.25
N VAL A 10 8.66 -22.75 -13.69
CA VAL A 10 8.47 -21.41 -13.15
C VAL A 10 7.07 -20.95 -13.53
N LEU A 11 6.19 -20.86 -12.54
CA LEU A 11 4.79 -20.48 -12.71
C LEU A 11 4.63 -18.96 -12.78
N PHE A 12 5.52 -18.23 -12.12
CA PHE A 12 5.55 -16.77 -12.12
C PHE A 12 6.94 -16.27 -11.72
N GLU A 13 7.38 -15.16 -12.29
CA GLU A 13 8.61 -14.48 -11.88
C GLU A 13 8.36 -12.97 -11.85
N ASN A 14 8.91 -12.31 -10.84
CA ASN A 14 9.04 -10.85 -10.83
C ASN A 14 10.46 -10.42 -10.41
N ARG A 15 10.59 -9.14 -10.06
CA ARG A 15 11.85 -8.51 -9.68
C ARG A 15 12.62 -9.29 -8.62
N ASP A 16 11.93 -9.72 -7.56
CA ASP A 16 12.56 -10.24 -6.35
C ASP A 16 12.18 -11.70 -6.05
N TRP A 17 11.12 -12.22 -6.69
CA TRP A 17 10.54 -13.52 -6.38
C TRP A 17 10.34 -14.39 -7.61
N VAL A 18 10.52 -15.69 -7.43
CA VAL A 18 10.21 -16.76 -8.38
C VAL A 18 9.21 -17.69 -7.72
N LEU A 19 8.13 -17.98 -8.44
CA LEU A 19 7.12 -18.96 -8.06
C LEU A 19 7.33 -20.20 -8.90
N SER A 20 7.28 -21.33 -8.23
CA SER A 20 7.52 -22.64 -8.78
C SER A 20 6.37 -23.57 -8.33
N GLU A 21 6.35 -24.85 -8.70
CA GLU A 21 5.29 -25.77 -8.25
C GLU A 21 5.41 -26.11 -6.77
N GLU A 22 6.66 -26.12 -6.28
CA GLU A 22 6.99 -26.46 -4.90
C GLU A 22 6.81 -25.29 -3.92
N GLY A 23 6.96 -24.05 -4.38
CA GLY A 23 6.92 -22.90 -3.48
C GLY A 23 7.27 -21.56 -4.12
N LEU A 24 7.48 -20.59 -3.25
CA LEU A 24 7.85 -19.22 -3.60
C LEU A 24 9.24 -18.92 -3.07
N GLU A 25 10.18 -18.57 -3.95
CA GLU A 25 11.57 -18.30 -3.63
C GLU A 25 11.94 -16.83 -3.86
N HIS A 26 12.68 -16.23 -2.93
CA HIS A 26 13.26 -14.90 -3.09
C HIS A 26 14.65 -14.99 -3.73
N ARG A 27 14.82 -14.38 -4.91
CA ARG A 27 16.04 -14.46 -5.73
C ARG A 27 17.28 -13.89 -5.06
N GLY A 28 17.11 -12.81 -4.28
CA GLY A 28 18.24 -12.10 -3.68
C GLY A 28 18.81 -12.77 -2.43
N THR A 29 18.01 -13.59 -1.75
CA THR A 29 18.38 -14.21 -0.46
C THR A 29 18.31 -15.73 -0.48
N GLY A 30 17.71 -16.33 -1.51
CA GLY A 30 17.39 -17.76 -1.57
C GLY A 30 16.31 -18.16 -0.56
N TYR A 31 15.53 -17.22 -0.03
CA TYR A 31 14.52 -17.52 0.98
C TYR A 31 13.33 -18.23 0.34
N PHE A 32 13.04 -19.45 0.78
CA PHE A 32 11.99 -20.29 0.19
C PHE A 32 10.79 -20.47 1.11
N ILE A 33 9.60 -20.33 0.53
CA ILE A 33 8.30 -20.55 1.17
C ILE A 33 7.64 -21.75 0.48
N ALA A 34 7.59 -22.88 1.18
CA ALA A 34 6.96 -24.08 0.66
C ALA A 34 5.46 -23.85 0.39
N ARG A 35 4.96 -24.39 -0.73
CA ARG A 35 3.55 -24.33 -1.11
C ARG A 35 2.61 -24.72 0.03
N GLY A 36 2.94 -25.77 0.77
CA GLY A 36 2.14 -26.28 1.87
C GLY A 36 1.99 -25.30 3.04
N THR A 37 2.87 -24.30 3.15
CA THR A 37 2.83 -23.29 4.21
C THR A 37 2.29 -21.95 3.71
N VAL A 38 2.15 -21.71 2.41
CA VAL A 38 1.68 -20.41 1.84
C VAL A 38 0.33 -19.98 2.43
N ALA A 39 -0.58 -20.93 2.68
CA ALA A 39 -1.89 -20.69 3.28
C ALA A 39 -1.88 -20.64 4.83
N ALA A 40 -0.70 -20.66 5.47
CA ALA A 40 -0.60 -20.68 6.92
C ALA A 40 -1.25 -19.44 7.53
N LYS A 41 -2.13 -19.70 8.51
CA LYS A 41 -2.79 -18.67 9.31
C LYS A 41 -2.36 -18.78 10.76
N ARG A 42 -2.26 -17.64 11.40
CA ARG A 42 -2.03 -17.50 12.84
C ARG A 42 -3.33 -17.82 13.62
N PRO A 43 -3.26 -18.03 14.95
CA PRO A 43 -4.42 -18.33 15.79
C PRO A 43 -5.50 -17.22 15.80
N ASP A 44 -5.11 -15.98 15.50
CA ASP A 44 -5.98 -14.80 15.34
C ASP A 44 -6.68 -14.76 13.94
N GLY A 45 -6.35 -15.73 13.08
CA GLY A 45 -6.88 -15.89 11.73
C GLY A 45 -6.26 -14.95 10.69
N TYR A 46 -5.19 -14.22 11.01
CA TYR A 46 -4.40 -13.47 10.03
C TYR A 46 -3.44 -14.40 9.29
N TRP A 47 -3.07 -14.03 8.07
CA TRP A 47 -2.09 -14.74 7.26
C TRP A 47 -0.69 -14.58 7.86
N ASP A 48 0.03 -15.68 8.01
CA ASP A 48 1.32 -15.68 8.69
C ASP A 48 2.41 -14.98 7.85
N TRP A 49 2.51 -15.35 6.57
CA TRP A 49 3.58 -14.89 5.67
C TRP A 49 3.64 -13.37 5.46
N PRO A 50 2.53 -12.65 5.22
CA PRO A 50 2.59 -11.19 5.13
C PRO A 50 3.12 -10.53 6.40
N LEU A 51 2.83 -11.07 7.58
CA LEU A 51 3.38 -10.55 8.84
C LEU A 51 4.85 -10.95 9.01
N HIS A 52 5.19 -12.23 8.80
CA HIS A 52 6.55 -12.74 8.98
C HIS A 52 7.57 -12.01 8.07
N LEU A 53 7.21 -11.82 6.79
CA LEU A 53 8.08 -11.16 5.84
C LEU A 53 8.16 -9.64 6.05
N SER A 54 7.14 -9.04 6.66
CA SER A 54 7.18 -7.62 6.97
C SER A 54 8.26 -7.24 7.98
N GLU A 55 8.74 -8.19 8.78
CA GLU A 55 9.88 -7.97 9.68
C GLU A 55 11.21 -7.94 8.93
N LYS A 56 11.27 -8.50 7.71
CA LYS A 56 12.52 -8.63 6.95
C LYS A 56 12.76 -7.39 6.10
N ALA A 57 13.87 -6.70 6.34
CA ALA A 57 14.16 -5.42 5.67
C ALA A 57 14.34 -5.55 4.14
N TRP A 58 14.76 -6.73 3.67
CA TRP A 58 14.93 -7.02 2.24
C TRP A 58 13.61 -7.28 1.50
N CYS A 59 12.50 -7.54 2.21
CA CYS A 59 11.24 -7.87 1.57
C CYS A 59 10.46 -6.60 1.21
N GLY A 60 10.39 -6.30 -0.09
CA GLY A 60 9.58 -5.21 -0.63
C GLY A 60 8.10 -5.58 -0.73
N VAL A 61 7.22 -4.75 -0.18
CA VAL A 61 5.76 -5.01 -0.14
C VAL A 61 5.14 -5.22 -1.53
N ARG A 62 5.57 -4.45 -2.54
CA ARG A 62 5.02 -4.50 -3.91
C ARG A 62 5.36 -5.84 -4.58
N SER A 63 6.66 -6.14 -4.68
CA SER A 63 7.15 -7.38 -5.30
C SER A 63 6.61 -8.62 -4.57
N PHE A 64 6.61 -8.61 -3.24
CA PHE A 64 6.08 -9.74 -2.48
C PHE A 64 4.57 -9.90 -2.67
N ARG A 65 3.79 -8.82 -2.66
CA ARG A 65 2.33 -8.90 -2.85
C ARG A 65 1.96 -9.52 -4.20
N GLU A 66 2.63 -9.11 -5.27
CA GLU A 66 2.41 -9.67 -6.61
C GLU A 66 2.71 -11.16 -6.65
N ALA A 67 3.88 -11.55 -6.14
CA ALA A 67 4.31 -12.94 -6.08
C ALA A 67 3.40 -13.81 -5.21
N PHE A 68 2.95 -13.28 -4.06
CA PHE A 68 2.06 -13.99 -3.16
C PHE A 68 0.67 -14.17 -3.78
N LEU A 69 0.12 -13.16 -4.45
CA LEU A 69 -1.16 -13.29 -5.16
C LEU A 69 -1.07 -14.28 -6.33
N ALA A 70 0.04 -14.27 -7.06
CA ALA A 70 0.31 -15.27 -8.10
C ALA A 70 0.38 -16.69 -7.51
N ALA A 71 1.04 -16.85 -6.36
CA ALA A 71 1.10 -18.12 -5.65
C ALA A 71 -0.30 -18.62 -5.25
N LEU A 72 -1.14 -17.75 -4.67
CA LEU A 72 -2.51 -18.10 -4.30
C LEU A 72 -3.33 -18.53 -5.52
N ALA A 73 -3.20 -17.82 -6.64
CA ALA A 73 -3.89 -18.17 -7.88
C ALA A 73 -3.42 -19.51 -8.45
N ALA A 74 -2.10 -19.73 -8.52
CA ALA A 74 -1.50 -20.96 -9.03
C ALA A 74 -1.84 -22.19 -8.16
N TYR A 75 -1.88 -22.02 -6.84
CA TYR A 75 -2.21 -23.10 -5.91
C TYR A 75 -3.71 -23.30 -5.67
N GLY A 76 -4.57 -22.47 -6.27
CA GLY A 76 -6.01 -22.53 -6.09
C GLY A 76 -6.47 -22.14 -4.67
N ILE A 77 -5.70 -21.33 -3.96
CA ILE A 77 -6.01 -20.88 -2.60
C ILE A 77 -6.87 -19.61 -2.71
N VAL A 78 -8.08 -19.66 -2.16
CA VAL A 78 -9.00 -18.50 -2.17
C VAL A 78 -8.56 -17.47 -1.11
N PRO A 79 -8.21 -16.24 -1.50
CA PRO A 79 -7.90 -15.18 -0.54
C PRO A 79 -9.16 -14.75 0.21
N ASP A 80 -9.03 -14.53 1.51
CA ASP A 80 -10.11 -13.98 2.34
C ASP A 80 -9.92 -12.47 2.58
N SER A 81 -10.93 -11.83 3.16
CA SER A 81 -10.88 -10.41 3.51
C SER A 81 -9.76 -10.07 4.52
N LYS A 82 -9.28 -11.06 5.29
CA LYS A 82 -8.18 -10.87 6.24
C LYS A 82 -6.82 -10.78 5.54
N LEU A 83 -6.66 -11.24 4.30
CA LEU A 83 -5.41 -11.10 3.56
C LEU A 83 -4.99 -9.64 3.43
N THR A 84 -5.91 -8.77 3.02
CA THR A 84 -5.64 -7.31 2.91
C THR A 84 -5.25 -6.72 4.25
N LEU A 85 -5.91 -7.14 5.34
CA LEU A 85 -5.59 -6.68 6.69
C LEU A 85 -4.21 -7.19 7.14
N SER A 86 -3.83 -8.42 6.81
CA SER A 86 -2.51 -8.97 7.11
C SER A 86 -1.38 -8.18 6.42
N PHE A 87 -1.57 -7.81 5.16
CA PHE A 87 -0.63 -6.94 4.46
C PHE A 87 -0.56 -5.54 5.09
N ALA A 88 -1.70 -4.97 5.49
CA ALA A 88 -1.73 -3.67 6.15
C ALA A 88 -1.06 -3.69 7.54
N LEU A 89 -1.25 -4.76 8.31
CA LEU A 89 -0.62 -4.92 9.62
C LEU A 89 0.89 -5.12 9.53
N GLY A 90 1.34 -5.96 8.59
CA GLY A 90 2.77 -6.20 8.40
C GLY A 90 3.48 -5.00 7.76
N PHE A 91 3.02 -4.59 6.58
CA PHE A 91 3.74 -3.61 5.76
C PHE A 91 3.23 -2.17 5.88
N GLY A 92 2.02 -1.95 6.41
CA GLY A 92 1.42 -0.61 6.50
C GLY A 92 2.10 0.32 7.51
N THR A 93 2.91 -0.22 8.44
CA THR A 93 3.75 0.57 9.34
C THR A 93 5.05 1.03 8.68
N ARG A 94 5.50 0.33 7.63
CA ARG A 94 6.57 0.79 6.73
C ARG A 94 5.97 1.71 5.67
N LEU A 95 5.48 2.86 6.10
CA LEU A 95 5.48 3.98 5.18
C LEU A 95 6.94 4.23 4.81
N PRO A 96 7.34 4.20 3.52
CA PRO A 96 8.60 4.84 3.16
C PRO A 96 8.52 6.24 3.78
N GLY A 97 9.49 6.56 4.64
CA GLY A 97 9.59 7.91 5.17
C GLY A 97 9.49 8.86 3.98
N PRO A 98 8.70 9.94 4.09
CA PRO A 98 8.40 10.76 2.93
C PRO A 98 9.72 11.20 2.31
N GLU A 99 9.98 10.79 1.08
CA GLU A 99 10.73 11.64 0.16
C GLU A 99 9.86 12.90 0.03
N THR A 100 10.13 13.87 0.91
CA THR A 100 9.39 15.12 1.04
C THR A 100 9.71 16.00 -0.15
N ASP A 101 9.19 15.66 -1.32
CA ASP A 101 9.08 16.58 -2.45
C ASP A 101 7.60 16.64 -2.83
N GLY A 102 6.82 17.38 -2.04
CA GLY A 102 5.43 17.69 -2.40
C GLY A 102 4.35 17.45 -1.34
N PHE A 103 4.66 17.46 -0.04
CA PHE A 103 3.59 17.58 0.96
C PHE A 103 2.97 18.99 0.88
N VAL A 104 1.82 19.10 0.21
CA VAL A 104 1.00 20.32 0.19
C VAL A 104 0.06 20.27 1.38
N PRO A 105 0.15 21.21 2.33
CA PRO A 105 -0.76 21.24 3.47
C PRO A 105 -2.20 21.49 2.99
N LEU A 106 -3.16 20.83 3.63
CA LEU A 106 -4.59 20.95 3.28
C LEU A 106 -5.08 22.41 3.30
N ALA A 107 -4.49 23.25 4.15
CA ALA A 107 -4.78 24.68 4.20
C ALA A 107 -4.49 25.42 2.87
N ASP A 108 -3.50 24.97 2.09
CA ASP A 108 -3.18 25.56 0.78
C ASP A 108 -4.15 25.13 -0.33
N LEU A 109 -4.81 23.98 -0.19
CA LEU A 109 -5.84 23.51 -1.14
C LEU A 109 -7.19 24.22 -0.92
N VAL A 110 -7.47 24.70 0.30
CA VAL A 110 -8.74 25.35 0.65
C VAL A 110 -8.57 26.87 0.64
N ARG A 111 -8.16 27.45 -0.50
CA ARG A 111 -8.44 28.87 -0.77
C ARG A 111 -9.86 29.03 -1.29
N LEU A 112 -10.84 28.95 -0.39
CA LEU A 112 -12.14 29.57 -0.63
C LEU A 112 -11.88 31.08 -0.76
N THR A 113 -11.84 31.59 -1.99
CA THR A 113 -11.78 33.03 -2.25
C THR A 113 -12.96 33.67 -1.52
N PRO A 114 -12.75 34.50 -0.48
CA PRO A 114 -13.86 35.16 0.18
C PRO A 114 -14.52 36.13 -0.82
N PRO A 115 -15.86 36.14 -0.93
CA PRO A 115 -16.53 37.10 -1.80
C PRO A 115 -16.21 38.52 -1.34
N ALA A 116 -15.94 39.41 -2.30
CA ALA A 116 -15.54 40.79 -2.04
C ALA A 116 -16.54 41.50 -1.11
N PRO A 117 -16.07 42.39 -0.21
CA PRO A 117 -16.95 43.12 0.68
C PRO A 117 -17.92 44.00 -0.12
N ARG A 118 -19.21 43.72 0.02
CA ARG A 118 -20.29 44.52 -0.58
C ARG A 118 -20.28 45.89 0.11
N LYS A 119 -19.90 46.95 -0.61
CA LYS A 119 -19.98 48.33 -0.10
C LYS A 119 -21.43 48.64 0.25
N VAL A 120 -21.74 48.70 1.54
CA VAL A 120 -23.02 49.25 2.01
C VAL A 120 -22.95 50.75 1.81
N ALA A 121 -23.79 51.28 0.93
CA ALA A 121 -23.88 52.72 0.72
C ALA A 121 -24.51 53.35 1.98
N VAL A 122 -23.69 54.05 2.75
CA VAL A 122 -24.16 54.90 3.85
C VAL A 122 -24.92 56.07 3.25
N ARG A 123 -26.24 56.09 3.39
CA ARG A 123 -27.05 57.27 3.09
C ARG A 123 -26.72 58.35 4.12
N ALA A 124 -26.09 59.43 3.67
CA ALA A 124 -25.84 60.61 4.49
C ALA A 124 -27.17 61.27 4.90
N PRO A 125 -27.35 61.72 6.16
CA PRO A 125 -28.49 62.53 6.53
C PRO A 125 -28.38 63.92 5.89
N ARG A 126 -29.49 64.35 5.27
CA ARG A 126 -29.64 65.62 4.55
C ARG A 126 -29.64 66.77 5.57
N ALA A 127 -28.68 67.69 5.46
CA ALA A 127 -28.66 68.89 6.29
C ALA A 127 -29.88 69.77 5.98
N LEU A 128 -30.67 70.08 7.01
CA LEU A 128 -31.72 71.11 6.96
C LEU A 128 -31.06 72.47 7.23
N ALA A 129 -30.95 73.27 6.17
CA ALA A 129 -30.70 74.69 6.29
C ALA A 129 -32.05 75.40 6.37
N VAL A 130 -32.28 76.16 7.45
CA VAL A 130 -33.21 77.29 7.48
C VAL A 130 -32.54 78.39 8.29
N GLY A 131 -32.26 79.49 7.61
CA GLY A 131 -31.94 80.77 8.23
C GLY A 131 -33.20 81.66 8.27
N ALA A 132 -33.23 82.54 9.26
CA ALA A 132 -33.69 83.93 9.21
C ALA A 132 -33.18 84.61 10.48
#